data_AF-A0A529T186-F1
#
_entry.id   AF-A0A529T186-F1
#
_cell.length_a   1.000
_cell.length_b   1.000
_cell.length_c   1.000
_cell.angle_alpha   90.00
_cell.angle_beta   90.00
_cell.angle_gamma   90.00
#
_symmetry.space_group_name_H-M   'P 1'
#
loop_
_entity.id
_entity.type
_entity.pdbx_description
1 polymer ?
#
loop_
_entity_poly.entity_id
_entity_poly.type
_entity_poly.pdbx_seq_one_letter_code
_entity_poly.pdbx_strand_id
1 'polypeptide(L)' 'PQEIRARMSGLLAARHFPGLVKAGDCVSVLAVAVQG' A
#
# COMPACT_ATOMS: atom_id res chain seq x y z
N PRO A 1 2.64 17.13 1.83
CA PRO A 1 2.86 15.73 1.39
C PRO A 1 3.62 15.00 2.48
N GLN A 2 3.28 13.75 2.77
CA GLN A 2 3.94 12.95 3.81
C GLN A 2 4.48 11.66 3.20
N GLU A 3 5.69 11.27 3.60
CA GLU A 3 6.26 9.99 3.20
C GLU A 3 5.59 8.85 3.97
N ILE A 4 5.11 7.84 3.26
CA ILE A 4 4.52 6.63 3.82
C ILE A 4 5.40 5.46 3.38
N ARG A 5 6.04 4.79 4.34
CA ARG A 5 6.90 3.62 4.10
C ARG A 5 6.14 2.34 4.38
N ALA A 6 6.42 1.30 3.61
CA ALA A 6 5.94 -0.04 3.90
C ALA A 6 6.44 -0.48 5.29
N ARG A 7 5.57 -1.15 6.06
CA ARG A 7 5.92 -1.69 7.39
C ARG A 7 6.43 -3.13 7.34
N MET A 8 6.39 -3.76 6.16
CA MET A 8 6.83 -5.12 5.90
C MET A 8 7.30 -5.28 4.46
N SER A 9 8.07 -6.33 4.20
CA SER A 9 8.41 -6.75 2.84
C SER A 9 7.20 -7.40 2.15
N GLY A 10 7.12 -7.26 0.83
CA GLY A 10 6.04 -7.83 0.02
C GLY A 10 6.03 -7.24 -1.38
N LEU A 11 4.98 -7.54 -2.13
CA LEU A 11 4.74 -6.99 -3.47
C LEU A 11 3.65 -5.92 -3.43
N LEU A 12 3.83 -4.81 -4.16
CA LEU A 12 2.79 -3.80 -4.32
C LEU A 12 1.63 -4.36 -5.15
N ALA A 13 0.56 -4.79 -4.48
CA ALA A 13 -0.58 -5.43 -5.12
C ALA A 13 -1.62 -4.41 -5.61
N ALA A 14 -1.81 -3.32 -4.87
CA ALA A 14 -2.72 -2.25 -5.23
C ALA A 14 -2.25 -0.89 -4.68
N ARG A 15 -2.77 0.19 -5.28
CA ARG A 15 -2.54 1.57 -4.84
C ARG A 15 -3.77 2.43 -5.12
N HIS A 16 -3.91 3.50 -4.35
CA HIS A 16 -4.97 4.49 -4.57
C HIS A 16 -4.82 5.20 -5.92
N PHE A 17 -5.95 5.53 -6.55
CA PHE A 17 -6.05 6.33 -7.77
C PHE A 17 -7.40 7.08 -7.79
N PRO A 18 -7.48 8.37 -8.20
CA PRO A 18 -6.43 9.21 -8.80
C PRO A 18 -5.68 10.10 -7.78
N GLY A 19 -4.60 9.57 -7.17
CA GLY A 19 -3.51 10.33 -6.53
C GLY A 19 -3.79 11.13 -5.25
N LEU A 20 -4.95 11.78 -5.10
CA LEU A 20 -5.33 12.56 -3.92
C LEU A 20 -6.00 11.65 -2.89
N VAL A 21 -5.45 11.61 -1.68
CA VAL A 21 -5.96 10.81 -0.56
C VAL A 21 -6.19 11.68 0.67
N LYS A 22 -7.08 11.25 1.55
CA LYS A 22 -7.32 11.83 2.88
C LYS A 22 -7.00 10.83 3.99
N ALA A 23 -6.95 11.32 5.23
CA ALA A 23 -6.77 10.46 6.39
C ALA A 23 -7.87 9.38 6.45
N GLY A 24 -7.45 8.12 6.60
CA GLY A 24 -8.33 6.95 6.59
C GLY A 24 -8.44 6.24 5.24
N ASP A 25 -8.01 6.85 4.13
CA ASP A 25 -8.00 6.17 2.83
C ASP A 25 -6.91 5.08 2.76
N CYS A 26 -7.20 3.99 2.04
CA CYS A 26 -6.19 2.99 1.71
C CYS A 26 -5.27 3.52 0.61
N VAL A 27 -4.00 3.79 0.94
CA VAL A 27 -3.00 4.30 -0.01
C VAL A 27 -2.40 3.18 -0.87
N SER A 28 -2.16 2.01 -0.27
CA SER A 28 -1.50 0.88 -0.91
C SER A 28 -1.76 -0.42 -0.15
N VAL A 29 -1.81 -1.53 -0.89
CA VAL A 29 -1.89 -2.89 -0.36
C VAL A 29 -0.62 -3.66 -0.75
N LEU A 30 0.00 -4.32 0.24
CA LEU A 30 1.12 -5.22 0.03
C LEU A 30 0.66 -6.66 0.14
N ALA A 31 1.02 -7.50 -0.84
CA ALA A 31 0.80 -8.94 -0.79
C ALA A 31 2.08 -9.67 -0.34
N VAL A 32 1.90 -10.77 0.38
CA VAL A 32 2.97 -11.73 0.73
C VAL A 32 2.70 -13.05 0.01
N ALA A 33 3.76 -13.68 -0.51
CA ALA A 33 3.65 -15.01 -1.10
C ALA A 33 3.44 -16.05 0.01
N VAL A 34 2.50 -16.98 -0.20
CA VAL A 34 2.26 -18.11 0.70
C VAL A 34 2.72 -19.37 -0.03
N GLN A 35 3.47 -20.24 0.66
CA GLN A 35 3.83 -21.57 0.14
C GLN A 35 2.77 -22.56 0.61
N GLY A 36 2.27 -23.37 -0.33
CA GLY A 36 1.29 -24.43 -0.07
C GLY A 36 1.94 -25.74 0.32
#